data_AF-K8MJ75-F1
#
_entry.id   AF-K8MJ75-F1
#
_cell.length_a   1.000
_cell.length_b   1.000
_cell.length_c   1.000
_cell.angle_alpha   90.00
_cell.angle_beta   90.00
_cell.angle_gamma   90.00
#
_symmetry.space_group_name_H-M   'P 1'
#
loop_
_entity.id
_entity.type
_entity.pdbx_description
1 polymer ?
#
loop_
_entity_poly.entity_id
_entity_poly.type
_entity_poly.pdbx_seq_one_letter_code
_entity_poly.pdbx_strand_id
1 'polypeptide(L)' 'MMSQQHKRWNSLVEEALEKRGWSRSDLATVVGVSPATITQLFKEGKGSDDLKLRINKKLRINESWEKFEE' A
#
# COMPACT_ATOMS: atom_id res chain seq x y z
N MET A 1 -12.82 12.78 -0.49
CA MET A 1 -11.44 13.12 -0.91
C MET A 1 -10.49 12.14 -0.24
N MET A 2 -9.37 11.79 -0.87
CA MET A 2 -8.35 10.96 -0.20
C MET A 2 -7.73 11.73 0.97
N SER A 3 -7.57 11.07 2.12
CA SER A 3 -6.86 11.66 3.26
C SER A 3 -5.40 11.92 2.88
N GLN A 4 -4.78 12.94 3.48
CA GLN A 4 -3.35 13.22 3.24
C GLN A 4 -2.46 12.06 3.69
N GLN A 5 -2.91 11.32 4.70
CA GLN A 5 -2.26 10.11 5.19
C GLN A 5 -2.19 9.02 4.12
N HIS A 6 -3.30 8.81 3.41
CA HIS A 6 -3.36 7.82 2.34
C HIS A 6 -2.45 8.19 1.16
N LYS A 7 -2.37 9.47 0.81
CA LYS A 7 -1.42 9.94 -0.22
C LYS A 7 0.02 9.68 0.20
N ARG A 8 0.37 10.00 1.45
CA ARG A 8 1.72 9.77 1.97
C ARG A 8 2.09 8.29 1.97
N TRP A 9 1.18 7.42 2.39
CA TRP A 9 1.41 5.98 2.34
C TRP A 9 1.51 5.43 0.93
N ASN A 10 0.69 5.91 -0.01
CA ASN A 10 0.85 5.54 -1.41
C ASN A 10 2.27 5.88 -1.91
N SER A 11 2.80 7.05 -1.58
CA SER A 11 4.17 7.43 -1.93
C SER A 11 5.22 6.52 -1.31
N LEU A 12 5.08 6.15 -0.02
CA LEU A 12 6.00 5.21 0.63
C LEU A 12 5.98 3.82 -0.01
N VAL A 13 4.79 3.37 -0.40
CA VAL A 13 4.60 2.09 -1.08
C VAL A 13 5.23 2.15 -2.47
N GLU A 14 5.01 3.21 -3.23
CA GLU A 14 5.64 3.40 -4.54
C GLU A 14 7.17 3.44 -4.46
N GLU A 15 7.74 4.19 -3.51
CA GLU A 15 9.18 4.23 -3.28
C GLU A 15 9.74 2.84 -2.91
N ALA A 16 9.03 2.09 -2.07
CA ALA A 16 9.44 0.73 -1.69
C ALA A 16 9.34 -0.26 -2.85
N LEU A 17 8.38 -0.08 -3.76
CA LEU A 17 8.25 -0.87 -4.98
C LEU A 17 9.39 -0.57 -5.95
N GLU A 18 9.69 0.71 -6.19
CA GLU A 18 10.79 1.15 -7.06
C GLU A 18 12.14 0.62 -6.57
N LYS A 19 12.44 0.74 -5.27
CA LYS A 19 13.67 0.20 -4.67
C LYS A 19 13.85 -1.31 -4.86
N ARG A 20 12.75 -2.04 -5.01
CA ARG A 20 12.74 -3.49 -5.21
C ARG A 20 12.60 -3.90 -6.69
N GLY A 21 12.38 -2.94 -7.59
CA GLY A 21 12.04 -3.21 -8.98
C GLY A 21 10.71 -3.94 -9.15
N TRP A 22 9.76 -3.75 -8.23
CA TRP A 22 8.46 -4.43 -8.26
C TRP A 22 7.42 -3.58 -8.97
N SER A 23 6.63 -4.20 -9.83
CA SER A 23 5.41 -3.61 -10.36
C SER A 23 4.24 -3.75 -9.39
N ARG A 24 3.16 -3.00 -9.62
CA ARG A 24 1.90 -3.17 -8.86
C ARG A 24 1.30 -4.57 -9.03
N SER A 25 1.55 -5.24 -10.17
CA SER A 25 1.14 -6.62 -10.42
C SER A 25 1.94 -7.63 -9.60
N ASP A 26 3.25 -7.37 -9.42
CA ASP A 26 4.10 -8.18 -8.54
C ASP A 26 3.64 -8.04 -7.10
N LEU A 27 3.33 -6.81 -6.66
CA LEU A 27 2.75 -6.57 -5.34
C LEU A 27 1.43 -7.34 -5.16
N ALA A 28 0.53 -7.27 -6.14
CA ALA A 28 -0.74 -8.00 -6.11
C ALA A 28 -0.52 -9.51 -5.93
N THR A 29 0.44 -10.07 -6.68
CA THR A 29 0.81 -11.49 -6.62
C THR A 29 1.39 -11.87 -5.25
N VAL A 30 2.34 -11.09 -4.73
CA VAL A 30 3.01 -11.35 -3.44
C VAL A 30 2.04 -11.20 -2.26
N VAL A 31 1.08 -10.30 -2.37
CA VAL A 31 0.04 -10.08 -1.37
C VAL A 31 -1.12 -11.06 -1.55
N GLY A 32 -1.26 -11.70 -2.71
CA GLY A 32 -2.31 -12.69 -2.97
C GLY A 32 -3.67 -12.06 -3.26
N VAL A 33 -3.70 -10.93 -3.97
CA VAL A 33 -4.92 -10.22 -4.38
C VAL A 33 -4.90 -9.91 -5.87
N SER A 34 -6.03 -9.49 -6.43
CA SER A 34 -6.07 -9.07 -7.83
C SER A 34 -5.36 -7.71 -8.04
N PRO A 35 -4.75 -7.47 -9.22
CA PRO A 35 -4.22 -6.14 -9.57
C PRO A 35 -5.28 -5.03 -9.53
N ALA A 36 -6.54 -5.36 -9.78
CA ALA A 36 -7.66 -4.42 -9.66
C ALA A 36 -7.88 -3.99 -8.20
N THR A 37 -7.78 -4.91 -7.24
CA THR A 37 -7.85 -4.62 -5.80
C THR A 37 -6.74 -3.65 -5.38
N ILE A 38 -5.51 -3.89 -5.85
CA ILE A 38 -4.39 -2.98 -5.59
C ILE A 38 -4.66 -1.59 -6.19
N THR A 39 -5.14 -1.53 -7.43
CA THR A 39 -5.48 -0.26 -8.09
C THR A 39 -6.57 0.52 -7.35
N GLN A 40 -7.63 -0.16 -6.90
CA GLN A 40 -8.70 0.44 -6.09
C GLN A 40 -8.18 0.91 -4.73
N LEU A 41 -7.26 0.17 -4.10
CA LEU A 41 -6.63 0.59 -2.86
C LEU A 41 -5.87 1.91 -3.05
N PHE A 42 -5.02 2.03 -4.07
CA PHE A 42 -4.25 3.25 -4.32
C PHE A 42 -5.12 4.44 -4.76
N LYS A 43 -6.17 4.19 -5.55
CA LYS A 43 -7.00 5.26 -6.14
C LYS A 43 -8.12 5.73 -5.24
N GLU A 44 -8.76 4.80 -4.53
CA GLU A 44 -9.98 5.04 -3.75
C GLU A 44 -9.76 4.90 -2.24
N GLY A 45 -8.63 4.33 -1.80
CA GLY A 45 -8.36 4.08 -0.38
C GLY A 45 -9.20 2.93 0.16
N LYS A 46 -9.94 2.25 -0.71
CA LYS A 46 -10.78 1.10 -0.39
C LYS A 46 -9.90 -0.14 -0.30
N GLY A 47 -9.48 -0.44 0.92
CA GLY A 47 -8.92 -1.75 1.27
C GLY A 47 -8.95 -1.93 2.78
N SER A 48 -9.10 -3.18 3.20
CA SER A 48 -9.09 -3.53 4.61
C SER A 48 -7.75 -3.15 5.23
N ASP A 49 -7.76 -2.84 6.52
CA ASP A 49 -6.51 -2.55 7.24
C ASP A 49 -5.59 -3.77 7.26
N ASP A 50 -6.14 -4.99 7.23
CA ASP A 50 -5.38 -6.22 6.99
C ASP A 50 -4.57 -6.18 5.68
N LEU A 51 -5.18 -5.72 4.58
CA LEU A 51 -4.49 -5.63 3.29
C LEU A 51 -3.33 -4.62 3.34
N LYS A 52 -3.55 -3.46 3.95
CA LYS A 52 -2.51 -2.43 4.14
C LYS A 52 -1.38 -2.94 5.04
N LEU A 53 -1.71 -3.64 6.13
CA LEU A 53 -0.75 -4.27 7.03
C LEU A 53 0.09 -5.34 6.32
N ARG A 54 -0.54 -6.17 5.48
CA ARG A 54 0.17 -7.17 4.66
C ARG A 54 1.13 -6.52 3.67
N ILE A 55 0.72 -5.45 2.99
CA ILE A 55 1.57 -4.67 2.09
C ILE A 55 2.77 -4.10 2.86
N ASN A 56 2.55 -3.45 4.01
CA ASN A 56 3.62 -2.90 4.83
C ASN A 56 4.63 -3.96 5.27
N LYS A 57 4.14 -5.12 5.74
CA LYS A 57 5.00 -6.25 6.11
C LYS A 57 5.84 -6.76 4.93
N LYS A 58 5.24 -6.92 3.75
CA LYS A 58 5.95 -7.41 2.55
C LYS A 58 6.99 -6.40 2.06
N LEU A 59 6.66 -5.12 2.09
CA LEU A 59 7.53 -4.04 1.65
C LEU A 59 8.51 -3.56 2.74
N ARG A 60 8.40 -4.08 3.97
CA ARG A 60 9.18 -3.67 5.14
C ARG A 60 9.07 -2.15 5.38
N ILE A 61 7.86 -1.61 5.20
CA ILE A 61 7.56 -0.22 5.52
C ILE A 61 7.39 -0.16 7.03
N ASN A 62 8.41 0.39 7.71
CA ASN A 62 8.47 0.50 9.17
C ASN A 62 7.75 1.75 9.70
N GLU A 63 7.26 2.64 8.84
CA GLU A 63 6.46 3.79 9.27
C GLU A 63 5.13 3.28 9.81
N SER A 64 4.90 3.46 11.12
CA SER A 64 3.72 2.92 11.79
C SER A 64 2.46 3.61 11.27
N TRP A 65 1.70 2.89 10.46
CA TRP A 65 0.39 3.32 9.96
C TRP A 65 -0.61 3.59 11.11
N GLU A 66 -0.36 3.05 12.31
CA GLU A 66 -1.17 3.25 13.52
C GLU A 66 -1.04 4.65 14.14
N LYS A 67 -0.10 5.50 13.67
CA LYS A 67 0.11 6.86 14.23
C LYS A 67 -0.54 8.00 13.44
N PHE A 68 -1.33 7.70 12.41
CA PHE A 68 -1.91 8.75 11.58
C PHE A 68 -3.35 9.13 11.97
N GLU A 69 -3.87 8.72 13.13
CA GLU A 69 -5.09 9.37 13.65
C GLU A 69 -4.75 10.74 14.27
N GLU A 70 -5.10 11.80 13.53
CA GLU A 70 -5.63 13.07 14.05
C GLU A 70 -6.90 13.43 13.27
#